data_AF-A0A166KTA6-F1
#
_entry.id   AF-A0A166KTA6-F1
#
_cell.length_a   1.000
_cell.length_b   1.000
_cell.length_c   1.000
_cell.angle_alpha   90.00
_cell.angle_beta   90.00
_cell.angle_gamma   90.00
#
_symmetry.space_group_name_H-M   'P 1'
#
loop_
_entity.id
_entity.type
_entity.pdbx_description
1 polymer ?
#
loop_
_entity_poly.entity_id
_entity_poly.type
_entity_poly.pdbx_seq_one_letter_code
_entity_poly.pdbx_strand_id
1 'polypeptide(L)'
;MALVDHEMRILEAFAQNSRTTRECLAEGLRWDPDAVGRAFRYSYEERVTLHAWNGDAFRPIAVTLSDMFQRDEYIDDASIWEGIVQSDLCDAFTETMYRDDFFDEDEELFTAVYEGYAGIILGASDRSLQDYITLSTRSENLWQYLWEHRNRLTASGDTVLRGVACLIGASTCASQHRESPIIPTYLPYVGIHLFVYVEDSGENMLQLLDPFLMIYAEDDEEDDGDASDAFIRTFQEAVMDDLEGNLFFTRLNMVMETQALSFLRGGDNAECGLRKIAGLRSCLDTLLLLTSVPNIFPVLESRDCLPNVLRLAGTLHSRMPSNFYRPILCFLWQVL
;
A
#
# COMPACT_ATOMS: atom_id res chain seq x y z
N MET A 1 20.85 15.89 -30.61
CA MET A 1 20.01 15.76 -31.82
C MET A 1 19.34 14.40 -31.87
N ALA A 2 20.04 13.27 -32.05
CA ALA A 2 19.38 11.97 -32.19
C ALA A 2 18.46 11.53 -31.01
N LEU A 3 18.76 11.89 -29.76
CA LEU A 3 17.86 11.62 -28.61
C LEU A 3 16.48 12.28 -28.79
N VAL A 4 16.48 13.57 -29.16
CA VAL A 4 15.26 14.37 -29.33
C VAL A 4 14.35 13.76 -30.40
N ASP A 5 14.91 13.20 -31.47
CA ASP A 5 14.13 12.51 -32.52
C ASP A 5 13.47 11.20 -32.02
N HIS A 6 13.94 10.58 -30.93
CA HIS A 6 13.33 9.41 -30.32
C HIS A 6 12.27 9.81 -29.28
N GLU A 7 12.62 10.74 -28.39
CA GLU A 7 11.74 11.32 -27.37
C GLU A 7 10.52 11.99 -28.01
N MET A 8 10.72 12.77 -29.09
CA MET A 8 9.62 13.32 -29.88
C MET A 8 8.77 12.24 -30.54
N ARG A 9 9.32 11.14 -31.06
CA ARG A 9 8.49 10.07 -31.66
C ARG A 9 7.64 9.35 -30.62
N ILE A 10 8.16 9.17 -29.42
CA ILE A 10 7.43 8.63 -28.27
C ILE A 10 6.23 9.55 -27.96
N LEU A 11 6.45 10.86 -27.81
CA LEU A 11 5.41 11.86 -27.58
C LEU A 11 4.41 12.02 -28.75
N GLU A 12 4.89 12.04 -30.00
CA GLU A 12 4.08 12.14 -31.23
C GLU A 12 3.19 10.91 -31.44
N ALA A 13 3.62 9.72 -31.00
CA ALA A 13 2.83 8.50 -31.04
C ALA A 13 1.71 8.51 -29.98
N PHE A 14 2.00 9.01 -28.77
CA PHE A 14 1.01 9.14 -27.69
C PHE A 14 -0.15 10.07 -28.06
N ALA A 15 0.12 11.11 -28.85
CA ALA A 15 -0.89 12.05 -29.32
C ALA A 15 -1.90 11.45 -30.34
N GLN A 16 -1.67 10.24 -30.87
CA GLN A 16 -2.37 9.77 -32.09
C GLN A 16 -3.32 8.58 -31.96
N ASN A 17 -3.18 7.68 -30.97
CA ASN A 17 -4.21 6.69 -30.58
C ASN A 17 -3.78 5.83 -29.37
N SER A 18 -4.71 5.40 -28.52
CA SER A 18 -4.39 4.59 -27.32
C SER A 18 -3.81 3.20 -27.61
N ARG A 19 -4.18 2.58 -28.73
CA ARG A 19 -3.58 1.30 -29.15
C ARG A 19 -2.10 1.46 -29.52
N THR A 20 -1.76 2.52 -30.25
CA THR A 20 -0.37 2.87 -30.56
C THR A 20 0.39 3.30 -29.30
N THR A 21 -0.25 3.96 -28.33
CA THR A 21 0.38 4.28 -27.02
C THR A 21 0.93 3.03 -26.33
N ARG A 22 0.15 1.94 -26.20
CA ARG A 22 0.65 0.71 -25.56
C ARG A 22 1.77 0.04 -26.37
N GLU A 23 1.60 -0.08 -27.69
CA GLU A 23 2.59 -0.70 -28.57
C GLU A 23 3.92 0.09 -28.56
N CYS A 24 3.89 1.43 -28.54
CA CYS A 24 5.08 2.29 -28.44
C CYS A 24 5.68 2.36 -27.02
N LEU A 25 4.89 2.27 -25.94
CA LEU A 25 5.42 2.14 -24.58
C LEU A 25 6.16 0.81 -24.40
N ALA A 26 5.57 -0.29 -24.86
CA ALA A 26 6.19 -1.61 -24.79
C ALA A 26 7.49 -1.69 -25.62
N GLU A 27 7.59 -0.95 -26.73
CA GLU A 27 8.84 -0.80 -27.47
C GLU A 27 9.84 0.13 -26.74
N GLY A 28 9.39 1.29 -26.24
CA GLY A 28 10.25 2.24 -25.51
C GLY A 28 10.93 1.60 -24.29
N LEU A 29 10.16 0.91 -23.44
CA LEU A 29 10.67 0.19 -22.27
C LEU A 29 11.67 -0.93 -22.63
N ARG A 30 11.68 -1.43 -23.88
CA ARG A 30 12.63 -2.46 -24.35
C ARG A 30 13.95 -1.90 -24.88
N TRP A 31 14.00 -0.61 -25.24
CA TRP A 31 15.19 0.01 -25.84
C TRP A 31 15.81 1.11 -24.97
N ASP A 32 14.98 1.95 -24.33
CA ASP A 32 15.41 3.12 -23.54
C ASP A 32 14.32 3.47 -22.49
N PRO A 33 14.29 2.78 -21.33
CA PRO A 33 13.38 3.10 -20.23
C PRO A 33 13.55 4.55 -19.72
N ASP A 34 14.76 5.11 -19.79
CA ASP A 34 15.01 6.50 -19.39
C ASP A 34 14.28 7.48 -20.33
N ALA A 35 14.20 7.22 -21.64
CA ALA A 35 13.41 8.02 -22.57
C ALA A 35 11.90 7.95 -22.27
N VAL A 36 11.41 6.81 -21.76
CA VAL A 36 10.03 6.70 -21.27
C VAL A 36 9.84 7.54 -19.99
N GLY A 37 10.80 7.51 -19.06
CA GLY A 37 10.82 8.36 -17.86
C GLY A 37 10.83 9.85 -18.18
N ARG A 38 11.72 10.29 -19.09
CA ARG A 38 11.79 11.67 -19.56
C ARG A 38 10.52 12.11 -20.29
N ALA A 39 9.93 11.25 -21.12
CA ALA A 39 8.66 11.56 -21.80
C ALA A 39 7.48 11.66 -20.81
N PHE A 40 7.42 10.79 -19.80
CA PHE A 40 6.43 10.84 -18.72
C PHE A 40 6.52 12.16 -17.97
N ARG A 41 7.70 12.49 -17.42
CA ARG A 41 8.01 13.76 -16.74
C ARG A 41 7.63 14.98 -17.60
N TYR A 42 8.10 15.03 -18.85
CA TYR A 42 7.83 16.13 -19.76
C TYR A 42 6.33 16.33 -20.03
N SER A 43 5.58 15.26 -20.26
CA SER A 43 4.13 15.35 -20.49
C SER A 43 3.34 15.83 -19.27
N TYR A 44 3.83 15.57 -18.05
CA TYR A 44 3.29 16.14 -16.82
C TYR A 44 3.66 17.63 -16.64
N GLU A 45 4.91 18.00 -16.94
CA GLU A 45 5.36 19.41 -16.92
C GLU A 45 4.54 20.28 -17.90
N GLU A 46 4.29 19.79 -19.13
CA GLU A 46 3.42 20.48 -20.09
C GLU A 46 1.97 20.60 -19.60
N ARG A 47 1.41 19.53 -19.00
CA ARG A 47 0.05 19.52 -18.43
C ARG A 47 -0.15 20.68 -17.45
N VAL A 48 0.76 20.81 -16.47
CA VAL A 48 0.65 21.85 -15.43
C VAL A 48 0.91 23.24 -16.01
N THR A 49 1.98 23.41 -16.80
CA THR A 49 2.43 24.73 -17.25
C THR A 49 1.58 25.35 -18.36
N LEU A 50 0.92 24.54 -19.20
CA LEU A 50 0.18 25.02 -20.38
C LEU A 50 -1.36 25.01 -20.20
N HIS A 51 -1.85 24.70 -18.99
CA HIS A 51 -3.28 24.63 -18.66
C HIS A 51 -4.12 23.86 -19.71
N ALA A 52 -3.64 22.67 -20.09
CA ALA A 52 -4.33 21.70 -20.97
C ALA A 52 -4.78 22.20 -22.37
N TRP A 53 -4.21 23.29 -22.90
CA TRP A 53 -4.67 23.88 -24.17
C TRP A 53 -4.45 23.00 -25.42
N ASN A 54 -3.59 21.97 -25.33
CA ASN A 54 -3.32 20.98 -26.38
C ASN A 54 -3.63 19.52 -25.95
N GLY A 55 -4.54 19.33 -24.99
CA GLY A 55 -5.01 18.00 -24.58
C GLY A 55 -4.20 17.34 -23.47
N ASP A 56 -4.79 16.32 -22.84
CA ASP A 56 -4.20 15.56 -21.74
C ASP A 56 -3.38 14.38 -22.28
N ALA A 57 -2.12 14.65 -22.67
CA ALA A 57 -1.20 13.61 -23.13
C ALA A 57 -0.66 12.74 -21.98
N PHE A 58 -0.61 13.27 -20.76
CA PHE A 58 -0.08 12.57 -19.58
C PHE A 58 -0.98 11.39 -19.15
N ARG A 59 -2.30 11.61 -19.03
CA ARG A 59 -3.26 10.57 -18.63
C ARG A 59 -3.16 9.25 -19.40
N PRO A 60 -3.23 9.22 -20.76
CA PRO A 60 -3.15 7.96 -21.49
C PRO A 60 -1.79 7.27 -21.34
N ILE A 61 -0.71 8.00 -21.02
CA ILE A 61 0.59 7.40 -20.70
C ILE A 61 0.52 6.72 -19.32
N ALA A 62 0.12 7.47 -18.28
CA ALA A 62 0.04 6.97 -16.90
C ALA A 62 -0.90 5.75 -16.76
N VAL A 63 -2.10 5.82 -17.33
CA VAL A 63 -3.07 4.71 -17.33
C VAL A 63 -2.53 3.49 -18.09
N THR A 64 -1.86 3.70 -19.23
CA THR A 64 -1.30 2.57 -20.01
C THR A 64 -0.08 1.95 -19.34
N LEU A 65 0.78 2.74 -18.70
CA LEU A 65 1.90 2.23 -17.90
C LEU A 65 1.40 1.42 -16.69
N SER A 66 0.38 1.89 -15.98
CA SER A 66 -0.23 1.13 -14.89
C SER A 66 -0.81 -0.21 -15.38
N ASP A 67 -1.61 -0.20 -16.45
CA ASP A 67 -2.16 -1.40 -17.10
C ASP A 67 -1.08 -2.40 -17.56
N MET A 68 0.11 -1.91 -17.91
CA MET A 68 1.27 -2.73 -18.29
C MET A 68 2.07 -3.27 -17.09
N PHE A 69 2.26 -2.51 -16.02
CA PHE A 69 2.98 -2.96 -14.83
C PHE A 69 2.14 -3.86 -13.92
N GLN A 70 0.81 -3.73 -13.96
CA GLN A 70 -0.14 -4.58 -13.23
C GLN A 70 -0.43 -5.92 -13.93
N ARG A 71 0.21 -6.22 -15.08
CA ARG A 71 0.03 -7.52 -15.79
C ARG A 71 1.32 -8.01 -16.45
N ASP A 72 1.80 -9.19 -16.02
CA ASP A 72 2.97 -9.86 -16.61
C ASP A 72 2.89 -10.10 -18.13
N GLU A 73 1.69 -10.07 -18.73
CA GLU A 73 1.47 -10.29 -20.17
C GLU A 73 2.18 -9.28 -21.09
N TYR A 74 2.68 -8.16 -20.55
CA TYR A 74 3.40 -7.13 -21.31
C TYR A 74 4.93 -7.12 -21.11
N ILE A 75 5.41 -7.53 -19.92
CA ILE A 75 6.82 -7.42 -19.52
C ILE A 75 7.34 -8.76 -18.92
N ASP A 76 7.53 -9.72 -19.83
CA ASP A 76 8.03 -11.08 -19.61
C ASP A 76 9.53 -11.13 -19.20
N ASP A 77 10.34 -10.18 -19.67
CA ASP A 77 11.81 -10.25 -19.61
C ASP A 77 12.39 -9.52 -18.38
N ALA A 78 13.22 -10.22 -17.61
CA ALA A 78 13.88 -9.68 -16.41
C ALA A 78 14.85 -8.52 -16.72
N SER A 79 15.46 -8.49 -17.91
CA SER A 79 16.36 -7.40 -18.31
C SER A 79 15.63 -6.08 -18.60
N ILE A 80 14.35 -6.15 -19.00
CA ILE A 80 13.48 -4.97 -19.09
C ILE A 80 13.18 -4.43 -17.68
N TRP A 81 12.89 -5.32 -16.74
CA TRP A 81 12.62 -4.94 -15.35
C TRP A 81 13.84 -4.33 -14.64
N GLU A 82 15.02 -4.91 -14.81
CA GLU A 82 16.28 -4.32 -14.34
C GLU A 82 16.47 -2.90 -14.92
N GLY A 83 16.27 -2.74 -16.23
CA GLY A 83 16.31 -1.44 -16.89
C GLY A 83 15.30 -0.43 -16.33
N ILE A 84 14.05 -0.84 -16.08
CA ILE A 84 13.01 0.00 -15.48
C ILE A 84 13.42 0.49 -14.09
N VAL A 85 13.89 -0.40 -13.21
CA VAL A 85 14.23 -0.05 -11.82
C VAL A 85 15.47 0.86 -11.75
N GLN A 86 16.44 0.66 -12.65
CA GLN A 86 17.64 1.50 -12.69
C GLN A 86 17.37 2.88 -13.31
N SER A 87 16.30 3.03 -14.11
CA SER A 87 16.02 4.23 -14.92
C SER A 87 15.40 5.45 -14.22
N ASP A 88 15.45 6.57 -14.94
CA ASP A 88 14.70 7.83 -14.73
C ASP A 88 13.18 7.64 -14.52
N LEU A 89 12.58 6.52 -14.95
CA LEU A 89 11.13 6.31 -14.89
C LEU A 89 10.62 6.17 -13.46
N CYS A 90 11.33 5.45 -12.60
CA CYS A 90 10.98 5.34 -11.18
C CYS A 90 11.00 6.70 -10.48
N ASP A 91 11.97 7.53 -10.82
CA ASP A 91 12.12 8.87 -10.27
C ASP A 91 11.02 9.80 -10.81
N ALA A 92 10.67 9.72 -12.10
CA ALA A 92 9.56 10.48 -12.68
C ALA A 92 8.18 10.13 -12.08
N PHE A 93 7.93 8.87 -11.70
CA PHE A 93 6.73 8.48 -10.94
C PHE A 93 6.71 9.14 -9.55
N THR A 94 7.79 9.03 -8.78
CA THR A 94 7.85 9.60 -7.42
C THR A 94 7.87 11.14 -7.43
N GLU A 95 8.58 11.78 -8.36
CA GLU A 95 8.53 13.23 -8.62
C GLU A 95 7.11 13.73 -8.93
N THR A 96 6.26 12.91 -9.56
CA THR A 96 4.85 13.25 -9.76
C THR A 96 4.06 13.19 -8.45
N MET A 97 4.34 12.19 -7.60
CA MET A 97 3.69 12.03 -6.28
C MET A 97 4.11 13.12 -5.27
N TYR A 98 5.37 13.57 -5.29
CA TYR A 98 5.93 14.61 -4.41
C TYR A 98 5.35 16.02 -4.62
N ARG A 99 4.35 16.19 -5.48
CA ARG A 99 3.84 17.50 -5.86
C ARG A 99 2.57 17.88 -5.13
N ASP A 100 2.58 19.11 -4.60
CA ASP A 100 1.44 19.70 -3.91
C ASP A 100 0.18 19.76 -4.78
N ASP A 101 0.29 19.94 -6.10
CA ASP A 101 -0.88 19.96 -7.00
C ASP A 101 -1.45 18.56 -7.30
N PHE A 102 -0.73 17.47 -6.98
CA PHE A 102 -1.16 16.11 -7.35
C PHE A 102 -2.22 15.49 -6.44
N PHE A 103 -2.35 15.92 -5.17
CA PHE A 103 -3.44 15.44 -4.28
C PHE A 103 -4.84 15.92 -4.68
N ASP A 104 -4.91 16.97 -5.51
CA ASP A 104 -6.16 17.60 -5.95
C ASP A 104 -6.49 17.22 -7.43
N GLU A 105 -5.74 16.27 -8.01
CA GLU A 105 -5.93 15.76 -9.37
C GLU A 105 -7.10 14.76 -9.48
N ASP A 106 -7.48 14.47 -10.72
CA ASP A 106 -8.56 13.55 -11.05
C ASP A 106 -8.28 12.08 -10.65
N GLU A 107 -9.30 11.39 -10.13
CA GLU A 107 -9.22 10.06 -9.49
C GLU A 107 -8.50 9.00 -10.34
N GLU A 108 -8.84 8.90 -11.64
CA GLU A 108 -8.24 7.92 -12.56
C GLU A 108 -6.73 8.16 -12.70
N LEU A 109 -6.33 9.44 -12.68
CA LEU A 109 -4.94 9.83 -12.84
C LEU A 109 -4.11 9.59 -11.58
N PHE A 110 -4.66 9.96 -10.41
CA PHE A 110 -4.03 9.67 -9.12
C PHE A 110 -3.84 8.16 -8.95
N THR A 111 -4.92 7.39 -9.13
CA THR A 111 -4.91 5.93 -8.98
C THR A 111 -3.91 5.28 -9.92
N ALA A 112 -3.87 5.69 -11.20
CA ALA A 112 -2.92 5.15 -12.17
C ALA A 112 -1.44 5.40 -11.81
N VAL A 113 -1.10 6.54 -11.21
CA VAL A 113 0.28 6.84 -10.82
C VAL A 113 0.71 5.97 -9.62
N TYR A 114 -0.13 5.80 -8.61
CA TYR A 114 0.18 4.94 -7.46
C TYR A 114 0.12 3.44 -7.78
N GLU A 115 -0.89 2.97 -8.51
CA GLU A 115 -0.97 1.56 -8.96
C GLU A 115 0.15 1.22 -9.95
N GLY A 116 0.58 2.17 -10.80
CA GLY A 116 1.72 1.98 -11.70
C GLY A 116 3.03 1.76 -10.94
N TYR A 117 3.33 2.59 -9.95
CA TYR A 117 4.53 2.41 -9.11
C TYR A 117 4.45 1.14 -8.24
N ALA A 118 3.25 0.77 -7.77
CA ALA A 118 3.02 -0.48 -7.06
C ALA A 118 3.33 -1.72 -7.93
N GLY A 119 2.98 -1.67 -9.22
CA GLY A 119 3.33 -2.69 -10.20
C GLY A 119 4.86 -2.80 -10.43
N ILE A 120 5.59 -1.68 -10.37
CA ILE A 120 7.06 -1.69 -10.45
C ILE A 120 7.68 -2.37 -9.22
N ILE A 121 7.17 -2.10 -8.00
CA ILE A 121 7.67 -2.74 -6.77
C ILE A 121 7.48 -4.26 -6.80
N LEU A 122 6.28 -4.74 -7.19
CA LEU A 122 6.01 -6.18 -7.34
C LEU A 122 6.83 -6.81 -8.48
N GLY A 123 6.87 -6.15 -9.63
CA GLY A 123 7.66 -6.58 -10.80
C GLY A 123 9.13 -6.80 -10.45
N ALA A 124 9.72 -5.89 -9.69
CA ALA A 124 11.07 -5.99 -9.15
C ALA A 124 11.22 -7.07 -8.07
N SER A 125 10.27 -7.17 -7.12
CA SER A 125 10.39 -8.10 -6.00
C SER A 125 10.48 -9.56 -6.42
N ASP A 126 9.70 -9.93 -7.43
CA ASP A 126 9.64 -11.32 -7.92
C ASP A 126 10.90 -11.72 -8.70
N ARG A 127 11.72 -10.75 -9.11
CA ARG A 127 12.83 -10.93 -10.05
C ARG A 127 14.20 -10.65 -9.44
N SER A 128 14.33 -9.70 -8.50
CA SER A 128 15.63 -9.28 -7.94
C SER A 128 15.54 -8.69 -6.54
N LEU A 129 16.40 -9.18 -5.63
CA LEU A 129 16.56 -8.62 -4.28
C LEU A 129 17.21 -7.23 -4.31
N GLN A 130 18.23 -7.03 -5.15
CA GLN A 130 18.97 -5.77 -5.22
C GLN A 130 18.09 -4.63 -5.75
N ASP A 131 17.24 -4.92 -6.73
CA ASP A 131 16.31 -3.94 -7.30
C ASP A 131 15.19 -3.60 -6.30
N TYR A 132 14.67 -4.59 -5.57
CA TYR A 132 13.75 -4.33 -4.47
C TYR A 132 14.35 -3.42 -3.38
N ILE A 133 15.56 -3.72 -2.89
CA ILE A 133 16.26 -2.89 -1.90
C ILE A 133 16.41 -1.45 -2.43
N THR A 134 16.79 -1.32 -3.70
CA THR A 134 16.97 -0.01 -4.36
C THR A 134 15.65 0.78 -4.40
N LEU A 135 14.52 0.15 -4.74
CA LEU A 135 13.20 0.80 -4.72
C LEU A 135 12.75 1.17 -3.31
N SER A 136 12.91 0.28 -2.32
CA SER A 136 12.52 0.55 -0.93
C SER A 136 13.29 1.73 -0.34
N THR A 137 14.59 1.85 -0.61
CA THR A 137 15.39 3.02 -0.18
C THR A 137 14.99 4.30 -0.92
N ARG A 138 14.72 4.26 -2.25
CA ARG A 138 14.18 5.44 -2.96
C ARG A 138 12.82 5.87 -2.42
N SER A 139 12.00 4.93 -1.96
CA SER A 139 10.64 5.16 -1.47
C SER A 139 10.55 5.74 -0.05
N GLU A 140 11.62 5.74 0.75
CA GLU A 140 11.54 6.22 2.14
C GLU A 140 11.04 7.68 2.24
N ASN A 141 11.53 8.54 1.35
CA ASN A 141 11.09 9.94 1.27
C ASN A 141 9.61 10.07 0.85
N LEU A 142 9.07 9.13 0.05
CA LEU A 142 7.67 9.12 -0.37
C LEU A 142 6.75 8.82 0.82
N TRP A 143 7.13 7.86 1.66
CA TRP A 143 6.38 7.54 2.88
C TRP A 143 6.42 8.70 3.88
N GLN A 144 7.57 9.39 4.02
CA GLN A 144 7.64 10.62 4.82
C GLN A 144 6.72 11.72 4.27
N TYR A 145 6.80 12.01 2.97
CA TYR A 145 5.98 13.04 2.31
C TYR A 145 4.47 12.76 2.45
N LEU A 146 4.05 11.50 2.28
CA LEU A 146 2.65 11.08 2.47
C LEU A 146 2.20 11.25 3.93
N TRP A 147 3.06 10.98 4.91
CA TRP A 147 2.77 11.20 6.32
C TRP A 147 2.69 12.69 6.67
N GLU A 148 3.59 13.52 6.16
CA GLU A 148 3.56 14.98 6.35
C GLU A 148 2.30 15.61 5.74
N HIS A 149 1.82 15.09 4.61
CA HIS A 149 0.63 15.60 3.90
C HIS A 149 -0.66 14.82 4.20
N ARG A 150 -0.68 13.93 5.20
CA ARG A 150 -1.79 13.00 5.52
C ARG A 150 -3.18 13.63 5.60
N ASN A 151 -3.29 14.87 6.10
CA ASN A 151 -4.56 15.61 6.15
C ASN A 151 -5.20 15.84 4.76
N ARG A 152 -4.40 15.81 3.68
CA ARG A 152 -4.88 15.90 2.30
C ARG A 152 -5.41 14.58 1.79
N LEU A 153 -4.73 13.47 2.10
CA LEU A 153 -5.25 12.11 1.84
C LEU A 153 -6.67 11.96 2.41
N THR A 154 -6.89 12.35 3.67
CA THR A 154 -8.23 12.35 4.31
C THR A 154 -9.28 13.18 3.55
N ALA A 155 -8.87 14.24 2.86
CA ALA A 155 -9.77 15.14 2.13
C ALA A 155 -10.09 14.67 0.70
N SER A 156 -9.27 13.81 0.09
CA SER A 156 -9.39 13.40 -1.31
C SER A 156 -10.42 12.30 -1.58
N GLY A 157 -10.95 11.64 -0.55
CA GLY A 157 -12.03 10.64 -0.66
C GLY A 157 -11.59 9.20 -0.96
N ASP A 158 -12.49 8.23 -0.69
CA ASP A 158 -12.21 6.79 -0.63
C ASP A 158 -11.42 6.21 -1.80
N THR A 159 -11.75 6.63 -3.02
CA THR A 159 -11.20 6.05 -4.26
C THR A 159 -9.76 6.46 -4.51
N VAL A 160 -9.39 7.71 -4.20
CA VAL A 160 -8.00 8.19 -4.27
C VAL A 160 -7.09 7.35 -3.36
N LEU A 161 -7.60 7.00 -2.17
CA LEU A 161 -6.86 6.22 -1.18
C LEU A 161 -6.59 4.77 -1.61
N ARG A 162 -7.35 4.22 -2.58
CA ARG A 162 -7.12 2.87 -3.11
C ARG A 162 -5.75 2.75 -3.79
N GLY A 163 -5.31 3.77 -4.53
CA GLY A 163 -3.99 3.76 -5.18
C GLY A 163 -2.86 3.63 -4.16
N VAL A 164 -2.91 4.42 -3.08
CA VAL A 164 -1.91 4.36 -2.00
C VAL A 164 -1.99 3.03 -1.25
N ALA A 165 -3.20 2.47 -1.04
CA ALA A 165 -3.37 1.15 -0.44
C ALA A 165 -2.76 0.02 -1.29
N CYS A 166 -2.89 0.08 -2.61
CA CYS A 166 -2.22 -0.84 -3.53
C CYS A 166 -0.69 -0.73 -3.45
N LEU A 167 -0.14 0.48 -3.31
CA LEU A 167 1.30 0.69 -3.13
C LEU A 167 1.81 0.12 -1.79
N ILE A 168 1.06 0.29 -0.70
CA ILE A 168 1.38 -0.29 0.61
C ILE A 168 1.35 -1.82 0.56
N GLY A 169 0.30 -2.40 -0.04
CA GLY A 169 0.19 -3.85 -0.22
C GLY A 169 1.33 -4.43 -1.07
N ALA A 170 1.75 -3.72 -2.12
CA ALA A 170 2.91 -4.08 -2.93
C ALA A 170 4.22 -4.07 -2.12
N SER A 171 4.50 -2.99 -1.39
CA SER A 171 5.70 -2.88 -0.55
C SER A 171 5.76 -3.95 0.55
N THR A 172 4.60 -4.27 1.15
CA THR A 172 4.45 -5.31 2.18
C THR A 172 4.71 -6.70 1.59
N CYS A 173 4.03 -7.06 0.51
CA CYS A 173 4.17 -8.36 -0.14
C CYS A 173 5.62 -8.61 -0.60
N ALA A 174 6.24 -7.59 -1.20
CA ALA A 174 7.63 -7.62 -1.61
C ALA A 174 8.62 -7.85 -0.44
N SER A 175 8.34 -7.26 0.74
CA SER A 175 9.13 -7.48 1.97
C SER A 175 8.94 -8.89 2.55
N GLN A 176 7.72 -9.44 2.54
CA GLN A 176 7.42 -10.80 3.04
C GLN A 176 8.13 -11.92 2.26
N HIS A 177 8.61 -11.64 1.05
CA HIS A 177 9.36 -12.60 0.23
C HIS A 177 10.89 -12.60 0.49
N ARG A 178 11.39 -11.91 1.54
CA ARG A 178 12.82 -11.76 1.83
C ARG A 178 13.23 -12.42 3.16
N GLU A 179 14.50 -12.83 3.23
CA GLU A 179 15.11 -13.41 4.45
C GLU A 179 15.35 -12.36 5.57
N SER A 180 15.30 -11.07 5.21
CA SER A 180 15.25 -9.92 6.11
C SER A 180 14.42 -8.84 5.40
N PRO A 181 13.26 -8.43 5.94
CA PRO A 181 12.46 -7.36 5.37
C PRO A 181 13.16 -6.00 5.46
N ILE A 182 12.77 -5.05 4.60
CA ILE A 182 13.14 -3.64 4.75
C ILE A 182 11.85 -2.84 4.73
N ILE A 183 11.35 -2.52 5.91
CA ILE A 183 10.14 -1.73 6.13
C ILE A 183 10.55 -0.25 6.26
N PRO A 184 10.20 0.64 5.30
CA PRO A 184 10.59 2.04 5.37
C PRO A 184 9.94 2.75 6.56
N THR A 185 10.70 3.62 7.24
CA THR A 185 10.37 4.20 8.55
C THR A 185 8.92 4.72 8.67
N TYR A 186 8.42 5.43 7.65
CA TYR A 186 7.09 6.04 7.68
C TYR A 186 5.96 5.18 7.09
N LEU A 187 6.26 4.05 6.44
CA LEU A 187 5.26 3.18 5.81
C LEU A 187 4.14 2.74 6.79
N PRO A 188 4.43 2.32 8.04
CA PRO A 188 3.38 1.93 8.98
C PRO A 188 2.48 3.10 9.40
N TYR A 189 3.04 4.32 9.51
CA TYR A 189 2.31 5.52 9.91
C TYR A 189 1.25 5.86 8.85
N VAL A 190 1.63 5.80 7.56
CA VAL A 190 0.71 5.99 6.42
C VAL A 190 -0.32 4.86 6.36
N GLY A 191 0.08 3.60 6.55
CA GLY A 191 -0.83 2.45 6.58
C GLY A 191 -1.91 2.56 7.67
N ILE A 192 -1.51 2.91 8.90
CA ILE A 192 -2.40 3.16 10.02
C ILE A 192 -3.37 4.32 9.71
N HIS A 193 -2.88 5.44 9.18
CA HIS A 193 -3.72 6.59 8.84
C HIS A 193 -4.80 6.23 7.81
N LEU A 194 -4.41 5.53 6.74
CA LEU A 194 -5.34 5.08 5.70
C LEU A 194 -6.32 4.03 6.23
N PHE A 195 -5.88 3.11 7.11
CA PHE A 195 -6.76 2.14 7.74
C PHE A 195 -7.95 2.82 8.44
N VAL A 196 -7.70 3.95 9.12
CA VAL A 196 -8.70 4.74 9.84
C VAL A 196 -9.62 5.52 8.90
N TYR A 197 -9.07 6.19 7.87
CA TYR A 197 -9.82 7.20 7.10
C TYR A 197 -10.42 6.73 5.77
N VAL A 198 -10.03 5.58 5.21
CA VAL A 198 -10.76 4.98 4.09
C VAL A 198 -12.09 4.42 4.61
N GLU A 199 -13.24 4.83 4.05
CA GLU A 199 -14.54 4.28 4.47
C GLU A 199 -14.77 2.85 3.96
N ASP A 200 -14.22 2.46 2.80
CA ASP A 200 -14.36 1.12 2.19
C ASP A 200 -14.10 0.01 3.22
N SER A 201 -14.99 -0.98 3.26
CA SER A 201 -14.97 -2.11 4.21
C SER A 201 -14.44 -3.41 3.58
N GLY A 202 -13.83 -3.31 2.39
CA GLY A 202 -13.25 -4.41 1.62
C GLY A 202 -12.17 -5.20 2.35
N GLU A 203 -11.90 -6.42 1.86
CA GLU A 203 -10.89 -7.33 2.43
C GLU A 203 -9.47 -6.76 2.42
N ASN A 204 -9.15 -5.96 1.39
CA ASN A 204 -7.83 -5.35 1.20
C ASN A 204 -7.47 -4.32 2.29
N MET A 205 -8.45 -3.76 3.02
CA MET A 205 -8.19 -2.78 4.08
C MET A 205 -7.27 -3.29 5.18
N LEU A 206 -7.25 -4.60 5.42
CA LEU A 206 -6.41 -5.18 6.47
C LEU A 206 -4.94 -5.30 6.05
N GLN A 207 -4.66 -5.23 4.75
CA GLN A 207 -3.28 -5.16 4.22
C GLN A 207 -2.59 -3.83 4.57
N LEU A 208 -3.35 -2.80 4.95
CA LEU A 208 -2.83 -1.55 5.50
C LEU A 208 -2.25 -1.69 6.92
N LEU A 209 -2.64 -2.76 7.64
CA LEU A 209 -2.08 -3.10 8.95
C LEU A 209 -0.89 -4.06 8.84
N ASP A 210 -0.71 -4.75 7.72
CA ASP A 210 0.38 -5.72 7.54
C ASP A 210 1.80 -5.11 7.74
N PRO A 211 2.14 -3.87 7.30
CA PRO A 211 3.43 -3.24 7.64
C PRO A 211 3.66 -3.09 9.15
N PHE A 212 2.59 -2.83 9.90
CA PHE A 212 2.62 -2.65 11.36
C PHE A 212 2.72 -4.01 12.09
N LEU A 213 2.10 -5.05 11.53
CA LEU A 213 2.25 -6.43 12.02
C LEU A 213 3.66 -6.99 11.78
N MET A 214 4.31 -6.63 10.68
CA MET A 214 5.64 -7.15 10.34
C MET A 214 6.76 -6.65 11.26
N ILE A 215 6.76 -5.35 11.63
CA ILE A 215 7.77 -4.79 12.57
C ILE A 215 7.83 -5.56 13.89
N TYR A 216 6.69 -6.06 14.38
CA TYR A 216 6.65 -6.89 15.59
C TYR A 216 7.05 -8.35 15.33
N ALA A 217 6.72 -8.89 14.15
CA ALA A 217 7.00 -10.29 13.81
C ALA A 217 8.50 -10.60 13.68
N GLU A 218 9.33 -9.57 13.45
CA GLU A 218 10.79 -9.67 13.41
C GLU A 218 11.43 -9.84 14.82
N ASP A 219 10.70 -9.56 15.91
CA ASP A 219 11.18 -9.56 17.31
C ASP A 219 11.06 -10.96 18.00
N ASP A 220 10.46 -11.96 17.33
CA ASP A 220 10.32 -13.33 17.87
C ASP A 220 11.61 -14.19 17.67
N GLU A 221 12.63 -13.70 16.94
CA GLU A 221 13.89 -14.42 16.61
C GLU A 221 15.19 -13.65 16.99
N GLU A 222 15.64 -13.83 18.24
CA GLU A 222 16.96 -13.50 18.81
C GLU A 222 17.35 -12.01 19.11
N ASP A 223 16.87 -11.50 20.26
CA ASP A 223 17.62 -10.63 21.20
C ASP A 223 17.92 -9.15 20.84
N ASP A 224 16.96 -8.39 20.28
CA ASP A 224 17.08 -6.91 20.12
C ASP A 224 15.79 -6.13 20.45
N GLY A 225 15.71 -5.53 21.64
CA GLY A 225 14.51 -4.81 22.12
C GLY A 225 14.18 -3.49 21.39
N ASP A 226 14.99 -3.07 20.43
CA ASP A 226 14.79 -1.84 19.64
C ASP A 226 13.58 -1.94 18.67
N ALA A 227 13.18 -3.15 18.25
CA ALA A 227 12.03 -3.37 17.37
C ALA A 227 10.69 -3.12 18.11
N SER A 228 10.49 -3.74 19.28
CA SER A 228 9.39 -3.43 20.21
C SER A 228 9.31 -1.94 20.57
N ASP A 229 10.44 -1.28 20.86
CA ASP A 229 10.44 0.17 21.15
C ASP A 229 10.08 1.02 19.92
N ALA A 230 10.51 0.62 18.71
CA ALA A 230 10.08 1.25 17.46
C ALA A 230 8.58 1.04 17.17
N PHE A 231 8.04 -0.14 17.46
CA PHE A 231 6.60 -0.44 17.40
C PHE A 231 5.80 0.42 18.38
N ILE A 232 6.21 0.46 19.66
CA ILE A 232 5.53 1.22 20.72
C ILE A 232 5.53 2.71 20.37
N ARG A 233 6.68 3.27 19.95
CA ARG A 233 6.78 4.66 19.50
C ARG A 233 5.86 4.94 18.31
N THR A 234 5.90 4.10 17.29
CA THR A 234 5.09 4.25 16.06
C THR A 234 3.59 4.26 16.38
N PHE A 235 3.13 3.36 17.26
CA PHE A 235 1.73 3.37 17.67
C PHE A 235 1.37 4.58 18.55
N GLN A 236 2.24 5.00 19.46
CA GLN A 236 1.99 6.18 20.29
C GLN A 236 1.87 7.44 19.44
N GLU A 237 2.85 7.70 18.57
CA GLU A 237 2.85 8.89 17.70
C GLU A 237 1.70 8.86 16.67
N ALA A 238 1.49 7.74 15.97
CA ALA A 238 0.48 7.66 14.92
C ALA A 238 -0.95 7.50 15.47
N VAL A 239 -1.18 6.61 16.43
CA VAL A 239 -2.55 6.28 16.88
C VAL A 239 -2.99 7.09 18.09
N MET A 240 -2.15 7.19 19.12
CA MET A 240 -2.57 7.82 20.38
C MET A 240 -2.54 9.35 20.30
N ASP A 241 -1.46 9.92 19.75
CA ASP A 241 -1.24 11.37 19.74
C ASP A 241 -1.90 12.06 18.53
N ASP A 242 -1.88 11.47 17.33
CA ASP A 242 -2.38 12.09 16.10
C ASP A 242 -3.82 11.68 15.69
N LEU A 243 -4.21 10.41 15.90
CA LEU A 243 -5.54 9.87 15.56
C LEU A 243 -6.51 9.81 16.77
N GLU A 244 -6.14 10.42 17.90
CA GLU A 244 -6.81 10.41 19.21
C GLU A 244 -7.15 9.00 19.77
N GLY A 245 -6.61 7.93 19.19
CA GLY A 245 -6.88 6.50 19.46
C GLY A 245 -8.31 6.02 19.13
N ASN A 246 -9.30 6.88 19.33
CA ASN A 246 -10.73 6.55 19.32
C ASN A 246 -11.23 6.11 17.95
N LEU A 247 -10.78 6.76 16.89
CA LEU A 247 -11.15 6.44 15.51
C LEU A 247 -10.58 5.08 15.10
N PHE A 248 -9.31 4.83 15.41
CA PHE A 248 -8.63 3.55 15.15
C PHE A 248 -9.35 2.36 15.79
N PHE A 249 -9.62 2.40 17.09
CA PHE A 249 -10.31 1.30 17.77
C PHE A 249 -11.77 1.12 17.31
N THR A 250 -12.46 2.21 16.94
CA THR A 250 -13.79 2.13 16.34
C THR A 250 -13.76 1.42 14.99
N ARG A 251 -12.81 1.79 14.12
CA ARG A 251 -12.59 1.18 12.80
C ARG A 251 -12.22 -0.30 12.93
N LEU A 252 -11.28 -0.65 13.81
CA LEU A 252 -10.82 -2.02 14.03
C LEU A 252 -11.97 -2.93 14.52
N ASN A 253 -12.79 -2.45 15.47
CA ASN A 253 -14.00 -3.15 15.88
C ASN A 253 -15.00 -3.36 14.73
N MET A 254 -15.26 -2.32 13.92
CA MET A 254 -16.17 -2.37 12.79
C MET A 254 -15.71 -3.37 11.70
N VAL A 255 -14.41 -3.42 11.41
CA VAL A 255 -13.86 -4.38 10.44
C VAL A 255 -13.96 -5.81 10.98
N MET A 256 -13.63 -6.06 12.26
CA MET A 256 -13.84 -7.37 12.88
C MET A 256 -15.31 -7.83 12.82
N GLU A 257 -16.26 -6.97 13.18
CA GLU A 257 -17.69 -7.29 13.07
C GLU A 257 -18.08 -7.62 11.62
N THR A 258 -17.62 -6.81 10.66
CA THR A 258 -17.92 -6.99 9.23
C THR A 258 -17.37 -8.31 8.69
N GLN A 259 -16.10 -8.66 8.97
CA GLN A 259 -15.51 -9.92 8.52
C GLN A 259 -16.18 -11.14 9.18
N ALA A 260 -16.55 -11.06 10.47
CA ALA A 260 -17.27 -12.14 11.14
C ALA A 260 -18.70 -12.32 10.64
N LEU A 261 -19.45 -11.23 10.41
CA LEU A 261 -20.78 -11.30 9.79
C LEU A 261 -20.69 -11.81 8.34
N SER A 262 -19.64 -11.44 7.60
CA SER A 262 -19.37 -11.95 6.25
C SER A 262 -19.10 -13.46 6.27
N PHE A 263 -18.23 -13.95 7.17
CA PHE A 263 -17.95 -15.37 7.37
C PHE A 263 -19.18 -16.19 7.80
N LEU A 264 -20.06 -15.62 8.63
CA LEU A 264 -21.30 -16.28 9.04
C LEU A 264 -22.35 -16.38 7.92
N ARG A 265 -22.35 -15.41 6.99
CA ARG A 265 -23.26 -15.34 5.82
C ARG A 265 -22.73 -16.09 4.59
N GLY A 266 -21.42 -16.15 4.40
CA GLY A 266 -20.75 -16.82 3.29
C GLY A 266 -20.80 -18.34 3.42
N GLY A 267 -21.86 -18.96 2.91
CA GLY A 267 -22.04 -20.41 2.96
C GLY A 267 -20.98 -21.18 2.16
N ASP A 268 -20.30 -22.11 2.83
CA ASP A 268 -19.49 -23.26 2.36
C ASP A 268 -18.41 -23.05 1.27
N ASN A 269 -18.25 -21.84 0.72
CA ASN A 269 -17.18 -21.56 -0.25
C ASN A 269 -15.84 -21.38 0.45
N ALA A 270 -15.12 -22.50 0.63
CA ALA A 270 -13.95 -22.63 1.51
C ALA A 270 -12.86 -21.58 1.30
N GLU A 271 -12.60 -21.14 0.07
CA GLU A 271 -11.58 -20.13 -0.23
C GLU A 271 -11.94 -18.76 0.37
N CYS A 272 -13.21 -18.34 0.22
CA CYS A 272 -13.73 -17.13 0.87
C CYS A 272 -13.65 -17.27 2.40
N GLY A 273 -14.03 -18.44 2.94
CA GLY A 273 -13.90 -18.74 4.36
C GLY A 273 -12.48 -18.54 4.90
N LEU A 274 -11.45 -19.03 4.19
CA LEU A 274 -10.05 -18.87 4.57
C LEU A 274 -9.58 -17.40 4.54
N ARG A 275 -9.97 -16.62 3.52
CA ARG A 275 -9.65 -15.17 3.47
C ARG A 275 -10.27 -14.40 4.64
N LYS A 276 -11.52 -14.71 5.00
CA LYS A 276 -12.18 -14.11 6.19
C LYS A 276 -11.52 -14.51 7.50
N ILE A 277 -11.04 -15.75 7.62
CA ILE A 277 -10.26 -16.21 8.79
C ILE A 277 -8.94 -15.44 8.90
N ALA A 278 -8.22 -15.25 7.78
CA ALA A 278 -6.98 -14.48 7.75
C ALA A 278 -7.22 -13.03 8.18
N GLY A 279 -8.21 -12.33 7.61
CA GLY A 279 -8.52 -10.95 7.99
C GLY A 279 -8.95 -10.79 9.46
N LEU A 280 -9.81 -11.69 9.97
CA LEU A 280 -10.14 -11.72 11.40
C LEU A 280 -8.91 -11.96 12.27
N ARG A 281 -7.97 -12.79 11.80
CA ARG A 281 -6.70 -13.00 12.49
C ARG A 281 -5.82 -11.75 12.49
N SER A 282 -5.63 -11.05 11.36
CA SER A 282 -4.84 -9.79 11.33
C SER A 282 -5.39 -8.76 12.32
N CYS A 283 -6.73 -8.66 12.48
CA CYS A 283 -7.34 -7.78 13.49
C CYS A 283 -7.01 -8.20 14.95
N LEU A 284 -7.03 -9.51 15.22
CA LEU A 284 -6.78 -10.07 16.55
C LEU A 284 -5.29 -10.05 16.90
N ASP A 285 -4.43 -10.34 15.93
CA ASP A 285 -2.97 -10.21 16.05
C ASP A 285 -2.64 -8.73 16.28
N THR A 286 -3.25 -7.78 15.55
CA THR A 286 -3.12 -6.33 15.83
C THR A 286 -3.51 -6.01 17.27
N LEU A 287 -4.72 -6.39 17.72
CA LEU A 287 -5.16 -6.15 19.11
C LEU A 287 -4.23 -6.78 20.15
N LEU A 288 -3.64 -7.93 19.84
CA LEU A 288 -2.65 -8.60 20.68
C LEU A 288 -1.37 -7.75 20.80
N LEU A 289 -0.83 -7.27 19.68
CA LEU A 289 0.37 -6.42 19.68
C LEU A 289 0.14 -5.17 20.52
N LEU A 290 -1.03 -4.54 20.39
CA LEU A 290 -1.34 -3.30 21.09
C LEU A 290 -1.35 -3.43 22.61
N THR A 291 -1.48 -4.63 23.18
CA THR A 291 -1.37 -4.84 24.63
C THR A 291 0.03 -4.55 25.20
N SER A 292 1.08 -4.52 24.37
CA SER A 292 2.43 -4.12 24.80
C SER A 292 2.54 -2.61 25.08
N VAL A 293 1.64 -1.80 24.51
CA VAL A 293 1.70 -0.34 24.60
C VAL A 293 1.30 0.13 26.02
N PRO A 294 2.14 0.93 26.71
CA PRO A 294 1.81 1.48 28.01
C PRO A 294 0.49 2.25 28.04
N ASN A 295 -0.33 1.99 29.07
CA ASN A 295 -1.63 2.63 29.33
C ASN A 295 -2.74 2.37 28.28
N ILE A 296 -2.61 1.33 27.45
CA ILE A 296 -3.60 1.00 26.41
C ILE A 296 -4.92 0.41 26.94
N PHE A 297 -4.88 -0.33 28.05
CA PHE A 297 -6.03 -1.09 28.55
C PHE A 297 -7.30 -0.25 28.83
N PRO A 298 -7.23 0.96 29.43
CA PRO A 298 -8.41 1.84 29.55
C PRO A 298 -9.02 2.26 28.22
N VAL A 299 -8.23 2.33 27.14
CA VAL A 299 -8.73 2.62 25.78
C VAL A 299 -9.44 1.39 25.21
N LEU A 300 -8.84 0.20 25.33
CA LEU A 300 -9.44 -1.07 24.92
C LEU A 300 -10.76 -1.37 25.65
N GLU A 301 -10.85 -1.04 26.94
CA GLU A 301 -12.07 -1.17 27.75
C GLU A 301 -13.13 -0.15 27.33
N SER A 302 -12.79 1.14 27.25
CA SER A 302 -13.73 2.21 26.87
C SER A 302 -14.21 2.17 25.41
N ARG A 303 -13.64 1.28 24.59
CA ARG A 303 -14.01 1.04 23.18
C ARG A 303 -14.58 -0.35 22.93
N ASP A 304 -15.02 -1.05 23.97
CA ASP A 304 -15.67 -2.38 23.89
C ASP A 304 -14.85 -3.46 23.15
N CYS A 305 -13.52 -3.29 22.99
CA CYS A 305 -12.69 -4.23 22.24
C CYS A 305 -12.69 -5.62 22.89
N LEU A 306 -12.57 -5.70 24.22
CA LEU A 306 -12.65 -6.95 24.98
C LEU A 306 -14.05 -7.62 24.86
N PRO A 307 -15.18 -6.93 25.12
CA PRO A 307 -16.52 -7.44 24.82
C PRO A 307 -16.70 -7.93 23.38
N ASN A 308 -16.13 -7.22 22.39
CA ASN A 308 -16.20 -7.61 20.98
C ASN A 308 -15.45 -8.92 20.73
N VAL A 309 -14.19 -9.03 21.15
CA VAL A 309 -13.36 -10.24 21.02
C VAL A 309 -14.03 -11.45 21.71
N LEU A 310 -14.60 -11.28 22.90
CA LEU A 310 -15.35 -12.33 23.60
C LEU A 310 -16.61 -12.78 22.84
N ARG A 311 -17.39 -11.82 22.32
CA ARG A 311 -18.58 -12.09 21.50
C ARG A 311 -18.21 -12.79 20.19
N LEU A 312 -17.14 -12.38 19.54
CA LEU A 312 -16.60 -13.02 18.33
C LEU A 312 -16.18 -14.46 18.62
N ALA A 313 -15.36 -14.67 19.65
CA ALA A 313 -14.90 -16.00 20.08
C ALA A 313 -16.08 -16.96 20.34
N GLY A 314 -17.11 -16.51 21.05
CA GLY A 314 -18.32 -17.30 21.31
C GLY A 314 -19.17 -17.57 20.07
N THR A 315 -19.31 -16.58 19.17
CA THR A 315 -20.11 -16.71 17.93
C THR A 315 -19.44 -17.64 16.91
N LEU A 316 -18.10 -17.65 16.88
CA LEU A 316 -17.28 -18.38 15.92
C LEU A 316 -16.82 -19.76 16.43
N HIS A 317 -17.08 -20.08 17.71
CA HIS A 317 -16.50 -21.21 18.45
C HIS A 317 -16.59 -22.59 17.75
N SER A 318 -17.66 -22.83 16.99
CA SER A 318 -17.93 -24.11 16.31
C SER A 318 -17.49 -24.16 14.84
N ARG A 319 -16.91 -23.07 14.31
CA ARG A 319 -16.56 -22.94 12.88
C ARG A 319 -15.08 -22.64 12.60
N MET A 320 -14.32 -22.09 13.55
CA MET A 320 -12.90 -21.75 13.34
C MET A 320 -11.94 -22.88 13.73
N PRO A 321 -10.81 -23.03 13.01
CA PRO A 321 -9.74 -23.96 13.39
C PRO A 321 -9.09 -23.57 14.73
N SER A 322 -8.49 -24.55 15.42
CA SER A 322 -7.98 -24.37 16.79
C SER A 322 -6.89 -23.30 16.93
N ASN A 323 -6.09 -23.07 15.88
CA ASN A 323 -5.05 -22.03 15.85
C ASN A 323 -5.63 -20.60 15.88
N PHE A 324 -6.85 -20.37 15.40
CA PHE A 324 -7.52 -19.06 15.45
C PHE A 324 -7.75 -18.56 16.88
N TYR A 325 -7.85 -19.45 17.87
CA TYR A 325 -8.05 -19.07 19.27
C TYR A 325 -6.76 -18.75 20.01
N ARG A 326 -5.56 -18.99 19.45
CA ARG A 326 -4.29 -18.64 20.12
C ARG A 326 -4.19 -17.12 20.37
N PRO A 327 -4.37 -16.23 19.38
CA PRO A 327 -4.37 -14.78 19.61
C PRO A 327 -5.43 -14.34 20.62
N ILE A 328 -6.65 -14.89 20.53
CA ILE A 328 -7.75 -14.60 21.46
C ILE A 328 -7.36 -14.97 22.90
N LEU A 329 -6.78 -16.15 23.12
CA LEU A 329 -6.38 -16.61 24.45
C LEU A 329 -5.20 -15.81 25.00
N CYS A 330 -4.23 -15.42 24.16
CA CYS A 330 -3.12 -14.55 24.56
C CYS A 330 -3.61 -13.14 24.93
N PHE A 331 -4.49 -12.54 24.13
CA PHE A 331 -5.09 -11.23 24.41
C PHE A 331 -5.89 -11.25 25.71
N LEU A 332 -6.74 -12.27 25.92
CA LEU A 332 -7.48 -12.44 27.17
C LEU A 332 -6.57 -12.65 28.38
N TRP A 333 -5.39 -13.28 28.21
CA TRP A 333 -4.40 -13.46 29.28
C TRP A 333 -3.60 -12.19 29.62
N GLN A 334 -3.48 -11.25 28.67
CA GLN A 334 -2.84 -9.95 28.91
C GLN A 334 -3.79 -8.90 29.49
N VAL A 335 -5.10 -9.07 29.31
CA VAL A 335 -6.14 -8.11 29.71
C VAL A 335 -6.82 -8.46 31.06
N LEU A 336 -6.70 -9.71 31.56
CA LEU A 336 -7.43 -10.23 32.73
C LEU A 336 -6.51 -10.71 33.88
#